data_AF-A0A519WE31-F1
#
_entry.id   AF-A0A519WE31-F1
#
_cell.length_a   1.000
_cell.length_b   1.000
_cell.length_c   1.000
_cell.angle_alpha   90.00
_cell.angle_beta   90.00
_cell.angle_gamma   90.00
#
_symmetry.space_group_name_H-M   'P 1'
#
loop_
_entity.id
_entity.type
_entity.pdbx_description
1 polymer ?
#
loop_
_entity_poly.entity_id
_entity_poly.type
_entity_poly.pdbx_seq_one_letter_code
_entity_poly.pdbx_strand_id
1 'polypeptide(L)' 'CRGVVRIDFILSGDEEGFYFIEINTIPGQTGTSFIPQQVAAMGMKLNDFYTKLLRETVG' A
#
# COMPACT_ATOMS: atom_id res chain seq x y z
N CYS A 1 10.92 -3.73 5.50
CA CYS A 1 9.58 -4.33 5.65
C CYS A 1 9.47 -5.54 4.73
N ARG A 2 8.74 -6.60 5.12
CA ARG A 2 8.35 -7.72 4.25
C ARG A 2 6.84 -7.71 4.11
N GLY A 3 6.32 -8.13 2.96
CA GLY A 3 4.89 -8.11 2.70
C GLY A 3 4.35 -6.71 2.32
N VAL A 4 3.15 -6.37 2.79
CA VAL A 4 2.46 -5.11 2.44
C VAL A 4 2.44 -4.14 3.61
N VAL A 5 2.88 -2.91 3.37
CA VAL A 5 2.81 -1.80 4.33
C VAL A 5 2.20 -0.58 3.66
N ARG A 6 1.42 0.21 4.39
CA ARG A 6 0.95 1.53 3.94
C ARG A 6 1.78 2.60 4.64
N ILE A 7 2.35 3.51 3.87
CA ILE A 7 3.11 4.65 4.40
C ILE A 7 2.31 5.91 4.07
N ASP A 8 1.95 6.65 5.10
CA ASP A 8 1.13 7.85 4.97
C ASP A 8 2.02 9.09 5.10
N PHE A 9 1.79 10.03 4.18
CA PHE A 9 2.48 11.32 4.14
C PHE A 9 1.47 12.46 3.97
N ILE A 10 1.81 13.63 4.48
CA ILE A 10 1.19 14.90 4.12
C ILE A 10 2.12 15.61 3.13
N LEU A 11 1.58 16.04 2.00
CA LEU A 11 2.27 16.93 1.07
C LEU A 11 2.07 18.38 1.53
N SER A 12 3.15 19.14 1.74
CA SER A 12 3.05 20.57 2.07
C SER A 12 2.50 21.37 0.89
N GLY A 13 1.69 22.39 1.18
CA GLY A 13 1.15 23.29 0.15
C GLY A 13 2.17 24.28 -0.41
N ASP A 14 3.23 24.56 0.35
CA ASP A 14 4.07 25.74 0.11
C ASP A 14 5.45 25.38 -0.47
N GLU A 15 6.00 24.20 -0.15
CA GLU A 15 7.30 23.72 -0.65
C GLU A 15 7.34 22.18 -0.67
N GLU A 16 8.06 21.62 -1.65
CA GLU A 16 8.15 20.23 -2.11
C GLU A 16 8.54 19.17 -1.05
N GLY A 17 7.79 19.09 0.05
CA GLY A 17 8.07 18.23 1.18
C GLY A 17 6.94 17.24 1.44
N PHE A 18 7.29 15.95 1.49
CA PHE A 18 6.45 14.92 2.09
C PHE A 18 6.77 14.79 3.57
N TYR A 19 5.83 15.12 4.44
CA TYR A 19 5.92 14.89 5.88
C TYR A 19 5.39 13.50 6.21
N PHE A 20 6.26 12.66 6.73
CA PHE A 20 5.91 11.33 7.19
C PHE A 20 4.94 11.39 8.38
N ILE A 21 3.87 10.61 8.34
CA ILE A 21 2.91 10.47 9.45
C ILE A 21 3.14 9.14 10.16
N GLU A 22 2.93 8.03 9.44
CA GLU A 22 2.94 6.70 10.02
C GLU A 22 3.25 5.60 9.00
N ILE A 23 3.67 4.44 9.53
CA ILE A 23 3.73 3.17 8.80
C ILE A 23 2.69 2.24 9.39
N ASN A 24 1.71 1.84 8.59
CA ASN A 24 0.79 0.76 8.92
C ASN A 24 1.39 -0.55 8.41
N THR A 25 1.88 -1.37 9.34
CA THR A 25 2.44 -2.69 9.03
C THR A 25 1.37 -3.74 8.72
N ILE A 26 0.12 -3.50 9.14
CA ILE A 26 -1.04 -4.34 8.82
C ILE A 26 -2.17 -3.41 8.34
N PRO A 27 -2.15 -2.96 7.08
CA PRO A 27 -3.19 -2.09 6.55
C PRO A 27 -4.47 -2.87 6.23
N GLY A 28 -5.61 -2.16 6.19
CA GLY A 28 -6.90 -2.74 5.82
C GLY A 28 -6.91 -3.32 4.39
N GLN A 29 -7.63 -4.44 4.21
CA GLN A 29 -7.64 -5.24 2.97
C GLN A 29 -9.05 -5.42 2.36
N THR A 30 -10.08 -4.80 2.94
CA THR A 30 -11.46 -4.84 2.38
C THR A 30 -11.55 -4.01 1.10
N GLY A 31 -12.56 -4.22 0.25
CA GLY A 31 -12.72 -3.46 -1.00
C GLY A 31 -12.80 -1.92 -0.81
N THR A 32 -13.17 -1.45 0.38
CA THR A 32 -13.20 -0.02 0.74
C THR A 32 -11.90 0.51 1.33
N SER A 33 -10.89 -0.35 1.53
CA SER A 33 -9.59 0.01 2.08
C SER A 33 -8.62 0.51 1.00
N PHE A 34 -7.61 1.28 1.40
CA PHE A 34 -6.66 1.89 0.48
C PHE A 34 -5.81 0.89 -0.32
N ILE A 35 -5.34 -0.21 0.27
CA ILE A 35 -4.47 -1.17 -0.46
C ILE A 35 -5.22 -1.75 -1.68
N PRO A 36 -6.44 -2.32 -1.54
CA PRO A 36 -7.22 -2.76 -2.70
C PRO A 36 -7.51 -1.66 -3.73
N GLN A 37 -7.84 -0.45 -3.29
CA GLN A 37 -8.12 0.67 -4.19
C GLN A 37 -6.88 1.11 -4.98
N GLN A 38 -5.72 1.18 -4.33
CA GLN A 38 -4.45 1.54 -4.97
C GLN A 38 -4.01 0.48 -5.99
N VAL A 39 -4.10 -0.81 -5.63
CA VAL A 39 -3.79 -1.92 -6.56
C VAL A 39 -4.68 -1.85 -7.81
N ALA A 40 -5.98 -1.59 -7.63
CA ALA A 40 -6.90 -1.40 -8.75
C ALA A 40 -6.58 -0.16 -9.59
N ALA A 41 -6.22 0.96 -8.96
CA ALA A 41 -5.83 2.20 -9.65
C ALA A 41 -4.53 2.04 -10.46
N MET A 42 -3.64 1.14 -10.04
CA MET A 42 -2.45 0.73 -10.80
C MET A 42 -2.76 -0.23 -11.97
N GLY A 43 -4.04 -0.54 -12.22
CA GLY A 43 -4.47 -1.45 -13.27
C GLY A 43 -4.17 -2.93 -12.99
N MET A 44 -3.86 -3.29 -11.75
CA MET A 44 -3.55 -4.67 -11.35
C MET A 44 -4.78 -5.35 -10.75
N LYS A 45 -4.98 -6.64 -11.05
CA LYS A 45 -5.99 -7.45 -10.36
C LYS A 45 -5.52 -7.77 -8.94
N LEU A 46 -6.41 -7.62 -7.97
CA LEU A 46 -6.13 -7.94 -6.56
C LEU A 46 -5.59 -9.36 -6.34
N ASN A 47 -6.15 -10.36 -7.04
CA ASN A 47 -5.66 -11.74 -6.95
C ASN A 47 -4.20 -11.88 -7.38
N ASP A 48 -3.78 -11.16 -8.43
CA ASP A 48 -2.40 -11.20 -8.92
C ASP A 48 -1.46 -10.55 -7.90
N PHE A 49 -1.89 -9.44 -7.29
CA PHE A 49 -1.15 -8.76 -6.22
C PHE A 49 -0.92 -9.68 -5.02
N TYR A 50 -1.97 -10.29 -4.47
CA TYR A 50 -1.81 -11.20 -3.33
C TYR A 50 -1.07 -12.49 -3.68
N THR A 51 -1.21 -12.99 -4.90
CA THR A 51 -0.42 -14.14 -5.36
C THR A 51 1.08 -13.82 -5.36
N LYS A 52 1.47 -12.62 -5.79
CA LYS A 52 2.87 -12.17 -5.72
C LYS A 52 3.34 -12.06 -4.27
N LEU A 53 2.52 -11.47 -3.39
CA LEU A 53 2.83 -11.32 -1.97
C LEU A 53 3.08 -12.67 -1.27
N LEU A 54 2.22 -13.66 -1.54
CA LEU A 54 2.37 -15.01 -1.02
C LEU A 54 3.66 -15.67 -1.51
N ARG A 55 3.98 -15.52 -2.80
CA ARG A 55 5.22 -16.06 -3.39
C ARG A 55 6.48 -15.47 -2.78
N GLU A 56 6.50 -14.15 -2.50
CA GLU A 56 7.60 -13.50 -1.78
C GLU A 56 7.80 -14.05 -0.36
N THR A 57 6.72 -14.49 0.28
CA THR A 57 6.76 -14.95 1.67
C THR A 57 7.19 -16.41 1.80
N VAL A 58 6.82 -17.25 0.83
CA VAL A 58 7.10 -18.70 0.83
C VAL A 58 8.47 -19.03 0.21
N GLY A 59 9.02 -18.14 -0.63
CA GLY A 59 10.38 -18.24 -1.15
C GLY A 59 11.43 -17.73 -0.16
#